data_AF-A0A5E4SUE9-F1
#
_entry.id   AF-A0A5E4SUE9-F1
#
_cell.length_a   1.000
_cell.length_b   1.000
_cell.length_c   1.000
_cell.angle_alpha   90.00
_cell.angle_beta   90.00
_cell.angle_gamma   90.00
#
_symmetry.space_group_name_H-M   'P 1'
#
loop_
_entity.id
_entity.type
_entity.pdbx_description
1 polymer ?
#
loop_
_entity_poly.entity_id
_entity_poly.type
_entity_poly.pdbx_seq_one_letter_code
_entity_poly.pdbx_strand_id
1 'polypeptide(L)'
;MDPIGQQTVSPPLTLSAPAPAGRKTDADYEREFIRMLCGTHLIVVQGFHWSSYADTQGLKQSMRRELEAQRDSQHGQQIVVVSRGTTENIGVVYDIARDLGMSTGCIVAEDDEFNSPCHHTFVVDTRDGEWSRDKYARKLVMPQSGKNLFLYALEIANRPGGCGGSLLCFGADSGVSLLAGDVKNAGYEVKIFKDHPPADADERRFYERTVDTMRQRGFEVIDG
;
A
#
# COMPACT_ATOMS: atom_id res chain seq x y z
N MET A 1 22.13 74.17 11.55
CA MET A 1 21.55 73.13 12.40
C MET A 1 20.25 72.73 11.75
N ASP A 2 20.26 71.63 11.01
CA ASP A 2 19.08 71.00 10.43
C ASP A 2 19.23 69.49 10.68
N PRO A 3 18.19 68.79 11.14
CA PRO A 3 18.33 67.41 11.58
C PRO A 3 18.35 66.43 10.40
N ILE A 4 19.24 65.44 10.53
CA ILE A 4 19.39 64.28 9.66
C ILE A 4 18.05 63.52 9.62
N GLY A 5 17.46 63.42 8.43
CA GLY A 5 16.26 62.62 8.20
C GLY A 5 16.50 61.16 8.57
N GLN A 6 15.68 60.64 9.47
CA GLN A 6 15.65 59.21 9.79
C GLN A 6 15.18 58.44 8.54
N GLN A 7 16.09 57.70 7.91
CA GLN A 7 15.72 56.64 6.98
C GLN A 7 15.06 55.52 7.79
N THR A 8 13.75 55.34 7.59
CA THR A 8 13.02 54.16 8.01
C THR A 8 13.53 52.96 7.23
N VAL A 9 14.44 52.20 7.85
CA VAL A 9 14.86 50.89 7.35
C VAL A 9 13.67 49.95 7.54
N SER A 10 13.04 49.53 6.44
CA SER A 10 12.05 48.46 6.49
C SER A 10 12.71 47.21 7.09
N PRO A 11 12.07 46.51 8.04
CA PRO A 11 12.61 45.26 8.55
C PRO A 11 12.74 44.26 7.37
N PRO A 12 13.72 43.36 7.40
CA PRO A 12 13.81 42.31 6.40
C PRO A 12 12.49 41.55 6.40
N LEU A 13 11.94 41.29 5.21
CA LEU A 13 10.90 40.29 5.04
C LEU A 13 11.46 38.96 5.56
N THR A 14 11.16 38.64 6.81
CA THR A 14 11.31 37.30 7.33
C THR A 14 10.37 36.45 6.50
N LEU A 15 10.89 35.79 5.47
CA LEU A 15 10.27 34.60 4.92
C LEU A 15 10.16 33.63 6.11
N SER A 16 8.99 33.64 6.75
CA SER A 16 8.63 32.59 7.69
C SER A 16 8.87 31.29 6.95
N ALA A 17 9.74 30.45 7.51
CA ALA A 17 9.86 29.07 7.07
C ALA A 17 8.43 28.51 6.96
N PRO A 18 8.09 27.77 5.90
CA PRO A 18 6.79 27.12 5.83
C PRO A 18 6.58 26.37 7.15
N ALA A 19 5.42 26.58 7.77
CA ALA A 19 5.06 25.86 8.99
C ALA A 19 5.40 24.37 8.77
N PRO A 20 5.96 23.66 9.78
CA PRO A 20 6.16 22.22 9.65
C PRO A 20 4.85 21.64 9.15
N ALA A 21 4.90 20.96 7.99
CA ALA A 21 3.70 20.45 7.33
C ALA A 21 2.86 19.76 8.40
N GLY A 22 1.67 20.30 8.66
CA GLY A 22 0.82 19.80 9.72
C GLY A 22 0.62 18.30 9.54
N ARG A 23 0.50 17.57 10.65
CA ARG A 23 0.22 16.14 10.63
C ARG A 23 -0.99 15.89 9.73
N LYS A 24 -0.87 14.98 8.77
CA LYS A 24 -1.99 14.59 7.91
C LYS A 24 -3.14 14.09 8.78
N THR A 25 -4.35 14.44 8.39
CA THR A 25 -5.61 13.98 8.99
C THR A 25 -6.20 12.86 8.16
N ASP A 26 -7.21 12.16 8.69
CA ASP A 26 -7.96 11.15 7.92
C ASP A 26 -8.53 11.74 6.62
N ALA A 27 -9.02 12.99 6.69
CA ALA A 27 -9.55 13.70 5.53
C ALA A 27 -8.48 14.04 4.49
N ASP A 28 -7.21 14.16 4.88
CA ASP A 28 -6.11 14.36 3.93
C ASP A 28 -5.85 13.08 3.13
N TYR A 29 -5.74 11.93 3.81
CA TYR A 29 -5.59 10.64 3.14
C TYR A 29 -6.80 10.30 2.27
N GLU A 30 -8.02 10.55 2.74
CA GLU A 30 -9.24 10.35 1.94
C GLU A 30 -9.19 11.15 0.64
N ARG A 31 -8.83 12.45 0.71
CA ARG A 31 -8.72 13.30 -0.49
C ARG A 31 -7.64 12.81 -1.45
N GLU A 32 -6.50 12.35 -0.95
CA GLU A 32 -5.44 11.80 -1.78
C GLU A 32 -5.86 10.49 -2.45
N PHE A 33 -6.52 9.57 -1.72
CA PHE A 33 -7.04 8.33 -2.31
C PHE A 33 -8.11 8.60 -3.36
N ILE A 34 -9.07 9.49 -3.09
CA ILE A 34 -10.10 9.86 -4.08
C ILE A 34 -9.46 10.40 -5.36
N ARG A 35 -8.40 11.22 -5.25
CA ARG A 35 -7.68 11.75 -6.42
C ARG A 35 -6.99 10.64 -7.22
N MET A 36 -6.31 9.72 -6.55
CA MET A 36 -5.63 8.59 -7.20
C MET A 36 -6.63 7.63 -7.87
N LEU A 37 -7.76 7.39 -7.22
CA LEU A 37 -8.75 6.38 -7.63
C LEU A 37 -9.82 6.92 -8.57
N CYS A 38 -9.78 8.21 -8.91
CA CYS A 38 -10.77 8.83 -9.78
C CYS A 38 -10.72 8.21 -11.19
N GLY A 39 -11.69 7.36 -11.52
CA GLY A 39 -11.72 6.66 -12.79
C GLY A 39 -10.66 5.55 -12.91
N THR A 40 -10.23 4.96 -11.80
CA THR A 40 -9.16 3.94 -11.78
C THR A 40 -9.57 2.75 -10.94
N HIS A 41 -9.41 1.54 -11.48
CA HIS A 41 -9.58 0.30 -10.72
C HIS A 41 -8.37 0.06 -9.81
N LEU A 42 -8.61 -0.34 -8.56
CA LEU A 42 -7.55 -0.55 -7.58
C LEU A 42 -7.19 -2.02 -7.45
N ILE A 43 -5.90 -2.33 -7.55
CA ILE A 43 -5.37 -3.63 -7.14
C ILE A 43 -4.43 -3.40 -5.95
N VAL A 44 -4.78 -3.90 -4.78
CA VAL A 44 -3.87 -3.94 -3.64
C VAL A 44 -3.10 -5.25 -3.68
N VAL A 45 -1.76 -5.18 -3.61
CA VAL A 45 -0.89 -6.35 -3.60
C VAL A 45 -0.13 -6.44 -2.28
N GLN A 46 -0.27 -7.58 -1.61
CA GLN A 46 0.36 -7.90 -0.33
C GLN A 46 1.06 -9.25 -0.40
N GLY A 47 2.01 -9.48 0.50
CA GLY A 47 2.75 -10.74 0.58
C GLY A 47 3.78 -10.69 1.70
N PHE A 48 4.72 -11.64 1.67
CA PHE A 48 5.81 -11.67 2.64
C PHE A 48 6.68 -10.43 2.58
N HIS A 49 7.01 -9.98 3.78
CA HIS A 49 7.82 -8.79 4.00
C HIS A 49 9.12 -9.12 4.76
N TRP A 50 9.23 -10.30 5.39
CA TRP A 50 10.33 -10.66 6.30
C TRP A 50 11.30 -11.69 5.71
N SER A 51 10.95 -12.30 4.57
CA SER A 51 11.75 -13.36 4.00
C SER A 51 11.66 -13.43 2.50
N SER A 52 12.70 -14.05 1.95
CA SER A 52 12.75 -14.37 0.54
C SER A 52 11.83 -15.54 0.26
N TYR A 53 11.08 -15.40 -0.83
CA TYR A 53 10.32 -16.50 -1.41
C TYR A 53 11.27 -17.60 -1.89
N ALA A 54 10.88 -18.85 -1.68
CA ALA A 54 11.65 -20.01 -2.13
C ALA A 54 11.87 -20.01 -3.65
N ASP A 55 10.86 -19.56 -4.40
CA ASP A 55 10.93 -19.35 -5.84
C ASP A 55 10.52 -17.92 -6.20
N THR A 56 11.50 -17.03 -6.25
CA THR A 56 11.28 -15.62 -6.59
C THR A 56 10.93 -15.44 -8.07
N GLN A 57 11.38 -16.31 -8.97
CA GLN A 57 11.06 -16.19 -10.40
C GLN A 57 9.63 -16.66 -10.67
N GLY A 58 9.21 -17.78 -10.07
CA GLY A 58 7.83 -18.24 -10.08
C GLY A 58 6.87 -17.18 -9.54
N LEU A 59 7.20 -16.54 -8.40
CA LEU A 59 6.43 -15.41 -7.87
C LEU A 59 6.24 -14.30 -8.90
N LYS A 60 7.33 -13.84 -9.53
CA LYS A 60 7.26 -12.77 -10.55
C LYS A 60 6.38 -13.16 -11.73
N GLN A 61 6.47 -14.41 -12.17
CA GLN A 61 5.67 -14.91 -13.29
C GLN A 61 4.19 -15.02 -12.94
N SER A 62 3.84 -15.56 -11.78
CA SER A 62 2.45 -15.69 -11.35
C SER A 62 1.83 -14.32 -11.06
N MET A 63 2.60 -13.40 -10.47
CA MET A 63 2.17 -12.00 -10.29
C MET A 63 1.94 -11.28 -11.63
N ARG A 64 2.86 -11.43 -12.60
CA ARG A 64 2.66 -10.88 -13.95
C ARG A 64 1.41 -11.46 -14.61
N ARG A 65 1.23 -12.78 -14.55
CA ARG A 65 0.05 -13.46 -15.14
C ARG A 65 -1.25 -12.95 -14.54
N GLU A 66 -1.34 -12.81 -13.21
CA GLU A 66 -2.54 -12.28 -12.57
C GLU A 66 -2.77 -10.81 -12.93
N LEU A 67 -1.73 -9.96 -12.90
CA LEU A 67 -1.89 -8.56 -13.28
C LEU A 67 -2.28 -8.40 -14.76
N GLU A 68 -1.75 -9.21 -15.66
CA GLU A 68 -2.19 -9.26 -17.07
C GLU A 68 -3.66 -9.66 -17.18
N ALA A 69 -4.10 -10.70 -16.48
CA ALA A 69 -5.49 -11.13 -16.47
C ALA A 69 -6.43 -10.03 -15.91
N GLN A 70 -6.01 -9.34 -14.85
CA GLN A 70 -6.75 -8.20 -14.32
C GLN A 70 -6.82 -7.08 -15.36
N ARG A 71 -5.70 -6.67 -15.96
CA ARG A 71 -5.68 -5.66 -17.03
C ARG A 71 -6.68 -5.96 -18.15
N ASP A 72 -6.65 -7.18 -18.64
CA ASP A 72 -7.42 -7.58 -19.81
C ASP A 72 -8.91 -7.69 -19.48
N SER A 73 -9.26 -8.11 -18.26
CA SER A 73 -10.65 -8.17 -17.77
C SER A 73 -11.26 -6.80 -17.46
N GLN A 74 -10.42 -5.79 -17.22
CA GLN A 74 -10.87 -4.42 -16.97
C GLN A 74 -11.19 -3.62 -18.26
N HIS A 75 -11.12 -4.25 -19.45
CA HIS A 75 -11.59 -3.67 -20.72
C HIS A 75 -11.05 -2.26 -21.04
N GLY A 76 -9.80 -1.97 -20.69
CA GLY A 76 -9.14 -0.68 -20.94
C GLY A 76 -9.35 0.37 -19.85
N GLN A 77 -10.03 0.04 -18.75
CA GLN A 77 -10.05 0.86 -17.54
C GLN A 77 -8.61 1.06 -17.03
N GLN A 78 -8.31 2.27 -16.56
CA GLN A 78 -7.04 2.55 -15.88
C GLN A 78 -6.94 1.73 -14.60
N ILE A 79 -5.75 1.22 -14.30
CA ILE A 79 -5.48 0.44 -13.09
C ILE A 79 -4.37 1.10 -12.29
N VAL A 80 -4.53 1.13 -10.97
CA VAL A 80 -3.46 1.46 -10.04
C VAL A 80 -3.16 0.27 -9.14
N VAL A 81 -1.88 -0.11 -9.08
CA VAL A 81 -1.39 -1.19 -8.21
C VAL A 81 -0.76 -0.59 -6.96
N VAL A 82 -1.24 -0.96 -5.78
CA VAL A 82 -0.81 -0.40 -4.50
C VAL A 82 -0.18 -1.44 -3.57
N SER A 83 0.99 -1.15 -2.99
CA SER A 83 1.64 -2.00 -1.96
C SER A 83 2.42 -1.17 -0.91
N ARG A 84 3.27 -1.80 -0.09
CA ARG A 84 3.98 -1.19 1.08
C ARG A 84 5.23 -0.35 0.75
N GLY A 85 5.44 -0.02 -0.52
CA GLY A 85 6.60 0.77 -0.97
C GLY A 85 7.97 0.18 -0.63
N THR A 86 8.16 -1.14 -0.65
CA THR A 86 9.53 -1.72 -0.71
C THR A 86 9.94 -1.90 -2.17
N THR A 87 11.25 -1.88 -2.48
CA THR A 87 11.79 -2.26 -3.80
C THR A 87 12.17 -3.74 -3.88
N GLU A 88 12.11 -4.46 -2.76
CA GLU A 88 12.48 -5.87 -2.65
C GLU A 88 11.24 -6.76 -2.47
N ASN A 89 11.38 -8.06 -2.71
CA ASN A 89 10.33 -9.06 -2.51
C ASN A 89 9.02 -8.66 -3.21
N ILE A 90 7.95 -8.37 -2.44
CA ILE A 90 6.66 -7.92 -2.98
C ILE A 90 6.76 -6.64 -3.81
N GLY A 91 7.80 -5.83 -3.57
CA GLY A 91 8.11 -4.62 -4.32
C GLY A 91 8.31 -4.81 -5.82
N VAL A 92 8.63 -6.04 -6.26
CA VAL A 92 8.73 -6.36 -7.70
C VAL A 92 7.43 -6.10 -8.46
N VAL A 93 6.30 -6.07 -7.75
CA VAL A 93 4.99 -5.72 -8.32
C VAL A 93 5.01 -4.39 -9.06
N TYR A 94 5.81 -3.42 -8.61
CA TYR A 94 5.83 -2.10 -9.23
C TYR A 94 6.47 -2.11 -10.61
N ASP A 95 7.54 -2.88 -10.80
CA ASP A 95 8.17 -3.04 -12.12
C ASP A 95 7.22 -3.75 -13.07
N ILE A 96 6.59 -4.83 -12.61
CA ILE A 96 5.63 -5.60 -13.40
C ILE A 96 4.42 -4.72 -13.79
N ALA A 97 3.85 -3.97 -12.85
CA ALA A 97 2.73 -3.07 -13.11
C ALA A 97 3.09 -2.01 -14.17
N ARG A 98 4.29 -1.43 -14.09
CA ARG A 98 4.79 -0.45 -15.07
C ARG A 98 4.98 -1.07 -16.46
N ASP A 99 5.58 -2.25 -16.54
CA ASP A 99 5.73 -2.99 -17.81
C ASP A 99 4.37 -3.25 -18.49
N LEU A 100 3.31 -3.41 -17.70
CA LEU A 100 1.95 -3.66 -18.17
C LEU A 100 1.14 -2.39 -18.44
N GLY A 101 1.73 -1.21 -18.29
CA GLY A 101 1.07 0.08 -18.52
C GLY A 101 0.13 0.52 -17.40
N MET A 102 0.31 0.02 -16.18
CA MET A 102 -0.49 0.39 -15.01
C MET A 102 0.20 1.49 -14.18
N SER A 103 -0.62 2.28 -13.49
CA SER A 103 -0.13 3.20 -12.46
C SER A 103 0.27 2.44 -11.19
N THR A 104 1.13 3.04 -10.38
CA THR A 104 1.63 2.42 -9.14
C THR A 104 1.50 3.39 -7.98
N GLY A 105 1.09 2.88 -6.84
CA GLY A 105 1.00 3.60 -5.59
C GLY A 105 1.69 2.85 -4.46
N CYS A 106 2.19 3.57 -3.47
CA CYS A 106 2.73 2.94 -2.27
C CYS A 106 2.26 3.65 -1.00
N ILE A 107 1.97 2.87 0.03
CA ILE A 107 1.68 3.36 1.37
C ILE A 107 2.86 2.96 2.25
N VAL A 108 3.56 3.95 2.80
CA VAL A 108 4.86 3.76 3.49
C VAL A 108 4.85 4.49 4.82
N ALA A 109 5.62 4.02 5.81
CA ALA A 109 5.86 4.80 7.02
C ALA A 109 6.93 5.87 6.77
N GLU A 110 6.87 7.01 7.47
CA GLU A 110 7.78 8.15 7.32
C GLU A 110 9.27 7.81 7.57
N ASP A 111 9.55 6.86 8.47
CA ASP A 111 10.91 6.46 8.83
C ASP A 111 11.41 5.24 8.03
N ASP A 112 10.62 4.72 7.09
CA ASP A 112 11.08 3.67 6.20
C ASP A 112 12.01 4.27 5.13
N GLU A 113 13.20 3.67 4.98
CA GLU A 113 14.16 4.04 3.96
C GLU A 113 13.56 3.74 2.58
N PHE A 114 13.14 4.79 1.86
CA PHE A 114 12.38 4.61 0.62
C PHE A 114 12.84 5.53 -0.51
N ASN A 115 13.27 4.92 -1.61
CA ASN A 115 13.42 5.57 -2.91
C ASN A 115 12.19 5.23 -3.75
N SER A 116 11.15 6.07 -3.71
CA SER A 116 9.87 5.72 -4.32
C SER A 116 9.95 5.49 -5.83
N PRO A 117 9.69 4.25 -6.32
CA PRO A 117 9.53 4.01 -7.74
C PRO A 117 8.08 4.27 -8.19
N CYS A 118 7.20 4.73 -7.29
CA CYS A 118 5.75 4.78 -7.52
C CYS A 118 5.27 6.13 -8.05
N HIS A 119 4.24 6.11 -8.88
CA HIS A 119 3.56 7.32 -9.36
C HIS A 119 2.88 8.09 -8.22
N HIS A 120 2.39 7.37 -7.21
CA HIS A 120 1.74 7.91 -6.02
C HIS A 120 2.43 7.40 -4.76
N THR A 121 2.72 8.29 -3.81
CA THR A 121 3.33 7.92 -2.53
C THR A 121 2.53 8.51 -1.38
N PHE A 122 2.04 7.64 -0.50
CA PHE A 122 1.30 7.99 0.71
C PHE A 122 2.21 7.70 1.91
N VAL A 123 2.80 8.76 2.45
CA VAL A 123 3.63 8.67 3.65
C VAL A 123 2.75 8.77 4.89
N VAL A 124 2.89 7.79 5.77
CA VAL A 124 2.20 7.66 7.06
C VAL A 124 3.15 8.05 8.16
N ASP A 125 2.78 9.07 8.93
CA ASP A 125 3.56 9.49 10.09
C ASP A 125 3.62 8.37 11.13
N THR A 126 4.84 8.03 11.54
CA THR A 126 5.12 6.89 12.42
C THR A 126 4.55 7.06 13.82
N ARG A 127 4.18 8.28 14.18
CA ARG A 127 3.54 8.61 15.45
C ARG A 127 2.03 8.29 15.45
N ASP A 128 1.44 7.98 14.28
CA ASP A 128 -0.02 7.78 14.08
C ASP A 128 -0.53 6.34 14.29
N GLY A 129 0.34 5.40 14.68
CA GLY A 129 -0.03 3.99 14.85
C GLY A 129 0.22 3.41 16.24
N GLU A 130 -0.35 2.21 16.48
CA GLU A 130 0.11 1.29 17.53
C GLU A 130 1.56 0.91 17.24
N TRP A 131 2.50 1.55 17.94
CA TRP A 131 3.90 1.48 17.59
C TRP A 131 4.51 0.14 17.99
N SER A 132 4.99 -0.62 17.01
CA SER A 132 5.94 -1.72 17.24
C SER A 132 7.35 -1.22 16.94
N ARG A 133 8.32 -1.60 17.78
CA ARG A 133 9.75 -1.45 17.50
C ARG A 133 10.16 -2.19 16.23
N ASP A 134 9.40 -3.23 15.90
CA ASP A 134 9.54 -3.92 14.65
C ASP A 134 8.83 -3.11 13.55
N LYS A 135 9.62 -2.39 12.72
CA LYS A 135 9.12 -1.55 11.61
C LYS A 135 8.18 -2.30 10.67
N TYR A 136 8.36 -3.60 10.66
CA TYR A 136 7.71 -4.62 9.87
C TYR A 136 6.33 -5.01 10.42
N ALA A 137 6.15 -5.07 11.75
CA ALA A 137 4.85 -5.30 12.39
C ALA A 137 3.95 -4.04 12.44
N ARG A 138 4.40 -2.90 11.90
CA ARG A 138 3.64 -1.65 11.95
C ARG A 138 2.40 -1.72 11.07
N LYS A 139 1.27 -1.38 11.68
CA LYS A 139 0.01 -1.17 10.98
C LYS A 139 0.04 0.22 10.35
N LEU A 140 -0.14 0.28 9.04
CA LEU A 140 -0.31 1.55 8.32
C LEU A 140 -1.77 1.96 8.43
N VAL A 141 -2.04 2.85 9.38
CA VAL A 141 -3.39 3.24 9.77
C VAL A 141 -3.62 4.74 9.62
N MET A 142 -4.88 5.10 9.47
CA MET A 142 -5.36 6.46 9.52
C MET A 142 -5.13 7.08 10.92
N PRO A 143 -4.59 8.31 11.00
CA PRO A 143 -4.26 9.01 12.24
C PRO A 143 -5.34 9.06 13.32
N GLN A 144 -6.59 9.29 12.91
CA GLN A 144 -7.69 9.60 13.83
C GLN A 144 -8.61 8.40 14.04
N SER A 145 -8.94 7.68 12.97
CA SER A 145 -9.82 6.50 13.06
C SER A 145 -9.08 5.20 13.38
N GLY A 146 -7.75 5.15 13.22
CA GLY A 146 -6.98 3.91 13.35
C GLY A 146 -7.27 2.89 12.24
N LYS A 147 -7.96 3.29 11.18
CA LYS A 147 -8.37 2.41 10.09
C LYS A 147 -7.20 2.01 9.21
N ASN A 148 -7.10 0.74 8.84
CA ASN A 148 -6.06 0.27 7.92
C ASN A 148 -6.17 1.00 6.57
N LEU A 149 -5.08 1.62 6.11
CA LEU A 149 -5.05 2.44 4.91
C LEU A 149 -5.26 1.65 3.62
N PHE A 150 -4.81 0.39 3.54
CA PHE A 150 -5.08 -0.46 2.38
C PHE A 150 -6.55 -0.83 2.29
N LEU A 151 -7.18 -1.20 3.42
CA LEU A 151 -8.61 -1.44 3.48
C LEU A 151 -9.39 -0.18 3.10
N TYR A 152 -8.99 0.98 3.62
CA TYR A 152 -9.67 2.23 3.33
C TYR A 152 -9.57 2.65 1.86
N ALA A 153 -8.43 2.41 1.21
CA ALA A 153 -8.29 2.60 -0.24
C ALA A 153 -9.25 1.69 -1.02
N LEU A 154 -9.37 0.41 -0.62
CA LEU A 154 -10.33 -0.53 -1.21
C LEU A 154 -11.78 -0.10 -1.00
N GLU A 155 -12.12 0.44 0.17
CA GLU A 155 -13.45 0.97 0.39
C GLU A 155 -13.75 2.14 -0.54
N ILE A 156 -12.83 3.09 -0.71
CA ILE A 156 -13.01 4.20 -1.66
C ILE A 156 -13.19 3.67 -3.08
N ALA A 157 -12.36 2.72 -3.51
CA ALA A 157 -12.44 2.14 -4.84
C ALA A 157 -13.77 1.40 -5.10
N ASN A 158 -14.35 0.76 -4.08
CA ASN A 158 -15.57 -0.04 -4.15
C ASN A 158 -16.86 0.71 -3.72
N ARG A 159 -16.79 2.00 -3.37
CA ARG A 159 -17.97 2.84 -3.11
C ARG A 159 -18.82 3.02 -4.38
N PRO A 160 -20.12 3.39 -4.26
CA PRO A 160 -20.93 3.76 -5.42
C PRO A 160 -20.24 4.83 -6.28
N GLY A 161 -20.08 4.56 -7.57
CA GLY A 161 -19.37 5.44 -8.52
C GLY A 161 -17.86 5.23 -8.61
N GLY A 162 -17.29 4.34 -7.79
CA GLY A 162 -15.92 3.84 -7.94
C GLY A 162 -15.79 2.79 -9.06
N CYS A 163 -14.55 2.50 -9.46
CA CYS A 163 -14.23 1.51 -10.50
C CYS A 163 -13.98 0.10 -9.96
N GLY A 164 -14.20 -0.11 -8.66
CA GLY A 164 -13.93 -1.37 -7.97
C GLY A 164 -12.47 -1.54 -7.57
N GLY A 165 -12.23 -2.53 -6.72
CA GLY A 165 -10.88 -2.94 -6.41
C GLY A 165 -10.80 -4.25 -5.63
N SER A 166 -9.65 -4.90 -5.73
CA SER A 166 -9.40 -6.24 -5.17
C SER A 166 -8.09 -6.29 -4.39
N LEU A 167 -7.99 -7.29 -3.51
CA LEU A 167 -6.77 -7.62 -2.79
C LEU A 167 -6.17 -8.92 -3.32
N LEU A 168 -4.91 -8.86 -3.74
CA LEU A 168 -4.11 -10.02 -4.15
C LEU A 168 -3.03 -10.28 -3.09
N CYS A 169 -3.04 -11.46 -2.51
CA CYS A 169 -2.08 -11.88 -1.50
C CYS A 169 -1.14 -12.96 -2.06
N PHE A 170 0.09 -12.57 -2.39
CA PHE A 170 1.13 -13.50 -2.81
C PHE A 170 1.93 -13.95 -1.58
N GLY A 171 1.55 -15.08 -1.01
CA GLY A 171 2.01 -15.48 0.32
C GLY A 171 1.09 -14.96 1.43
N ALA A 172 1.19 -15.57 2.61
CA ALA A 172 0.32 -15.26 3.74
C ALA A 172 1.10 -15.33 5.06
N ASP A 173 1.31 -14.17 5.68
CA ASP A 173 1.67 -14.07 7.09
C ASP A 173 0.48 -13.57 7.92
N SER A 174 0.71 -13.33 9.22
CA SER A 174 -0.34 -12.85 10.12
C SER A 174 -0.91 -11.49 9.70
N GLY A 175 -0.08 -10.56 9.24
CA GLY A 175 -0.51 -9.23 8.80
C GLY A 175 -1.36 -9.29 7.54
N VAL A 176 -0.90 -10.07 6.55
CA VAL A 176 -1.64 -10.32 5.30
C VAL A 176 -2.96 -11.03 5.59
N SER A 177 -2.96 -12.04 6.47
CA SER A 177 -4.17 -12.80 6.83
C SER A 177 -5.21 -11.94 7.56
N LEU A 178 -4.77 -11.02 8.43
CA LEU A 178 -5.65 -10.07 9.10
C LEU A 178 -6.30 -9.11 8.09
N LEU A 179 -5.49 -8.47 7.23
CA LEU A 179 -6.00 -7.56 6.21
C LEU A 179 -6.94 -8.28 5.23
N ALA A 180 -6.59 -9.49 4.78
CA ALA A 180 -7.47 -10.31 3.95
C ALA A 180 -8.79 -10.64 4.65
N GLY A 181 -8.74 -10.92 5.96
CA GLY A 181 -9.90 -11.03 6.83
C GLY A 181 -10.81 -9.80 6.76
N ASP A 182 -10.23 -8.63 6.99
CA ASP A 182 -10.98 -7.37 7.03
C ASP A 182 -11.57 -7.01 5.66
N VAL A 183 -10.80 -7.19 4.57
CA VAL A 183 -11.26 -6.93 3.20
C VAL A 183 -12.38 -7.88 2.80
N LYS A 184 -12.26 -9.18 3.11
CA LYS A 184 -13.32 -10.15 2.87
C LYS A 184 -14.59 -9.81 3.67
N ASN A 185 -14.45 -9.44 4.94
CA ASN A 185 -15.58 -9.06 5.79
C ASN A 185 -16.28 -7.78 5.29
N ALA A 186 -15.55 -6.88 4.64
CA ALA A 186 -16.10 -5.70 3.97
C ALA A 186 -16.80 -6.04 2.63
N GLY A 187 -16.74 -7.30 2.19
CA GLY A 187 -17.42 -7.79 0.97
C GLY A 187 -16.62 -7.55 -0.31
N TYR A 188 -15.33 -7.26 -0.23
CA TYR A 188 -14.48 -7.03 -1.40
C TYR A 188 -13.73 -8.29 -1.82
N GLU A 189 -13.31 -8.34 -3.08
CA GLU A 189 -12.60 -9.48 -3.65
C GLU A 189 -11.23 -9.66 -3.00
N VAL A 190 -10.92 -10.90 -2.63
CA VAL A 190 -9.62 -11.31 -2.09
C VAL A 190 -9.19 -12.61 -2.72
N LYS A 191 -7.97 -12.62 -3.30
CA LYS A 191 -7.32 -13.83 -3.83
C LYS A 191 -6.06 -14.15 -3.05
N ILE A 192 -5.91 -15.41 -2.64
CA ILE A 192 -4.75 -15.90 -1.89
C ILE A 192 -3.95 -16.86 -2.77
N PHE A 193 -2.71 -16.51 -3.12
CA PHE A 193 -1.82 -17.36 -3.91
C PHE A 193 -0.90 -18.15 -3.00
N LYS A 194 -0.93 -19.48 -3.09
CA LYS A 194 -0.20 -20.36 -2.17
C LYS A 194 1.12 -20.95 -2.70
N ASP A 195 1.53 -20.62 -3.91
CA ASP A 195 2.63 -21.31 -4.59
C ASP A 195 4.01 -20.70 -4.32
N HIS A 196 4.03 -19.66 -3.50
CA HIS A 196 5.25 -18.92 -3.21
C HIS A 196 5.50 -18.94 -1.70
N PRO A 197 5.82 -20.11 -1.11
CA PRO A 197 6.18 -20.20 0.29
C PRO A 197 7.51 -19.47 0.55
N PRO A 198 7.76 -19.08 1.81
CA PRO A 198 9.08 -18.64 2.26
C PRO A 198 10.15 -19.71 2.01
N ALA A 199 11.38 -19.25 1.79
CA ALA A 199 12.56 -20.11 1.67
C ALA A 199 12.91 -20.77 3.01
N ASP A 200 12.75 -20.04 4.12
CA ASP A 200 13.00 -20.55 5.47
C ASP A 200 11.97 -21.61 5.89
N ALA A 201 12.44 -22.67 6.56
CA ALA A 201 11.63 -23.84 6.89
C ALA A 201 10.60 -23.56 8.01
N ASP A 202 10.96 -22.75 9.01
CA ASP A 202 10.05 -22.45 10.13
C ASP A 202 8.99 -21.44 9.71
N GLU A 203 9.37 -20.46 8.90
CA GLU A 203 8.42 -19.54 8.27
C GLU A 203 7.50 -20.25 7.28
N ARG A 204 8.02 -21.21 6.49
CA ARG A 204 7.18 -22.03 5.61
C ARG A 204 6.12 -22.79 6.39
N ARG A 205 6.45 -23.37 7.55
CA ARG A 205 5.47 -24.03 8.42
C ARG A 205 4.43 -23.04 8.96
N PHE A 206 4.84 -21.83 9.31
CA PHE A 206 3.90 -20.78 9.74
C PHE A 206 2.96 -20.36 8.60
N TYR A 207 3.52 -20.18 7.41
CA TYR A 207 2.80 -19.89 6.18
C TYR A 207 1.76 -20.96 5.83
N GLU A 208 2.15 -22.24 5.79
CA GLU A 208 1.26 -23.35 5.45
C GLU A 208 0.06 -23.39 6.41
N ARG A 209 0.31 -23.25 7.73
CA ARG A 209 -0.75 -23.14 8.74
C ARG A 209 -1.66 -21.93 8.51
N THR A 210 -1.09 -20.80 8.11
CA THR A 210 -1.84 -19.57 7.82
C THR A 210 -2.74 -19.77 6.59
N VAL A 211 -2.22 -20.32 5.50
CA VAL A 211 -2.98 -20.64 4.28
C VAL A 211 -4.09 -21.65 4.57
N ASP A 212 -3.81 -22.69 5.34
CA ASP A 212 -4.83 -23.69 5.72
C ASP A 212 -5.95 -23.06 6.56
N THR A 213 -5.60 -22.18 7.49
CA THR A 213 -6.57 -21.41 8.28
C THR A 213 -7.43 -20.52 7.37
N MET A 214 -6.82 -19.85 6.40
CA MET A 214 -7.55 -19.02 5.43
C MET A 214 -8.47 -19.89 4.56
N ARG A 215 -8.02 -21.05 4.09
CA ARG A 215 -8.87 -22.01 3.36
C ARG A 215 -10.08 -22.44 4.20
N GLN A 216 -9.88 -22.77 5.48
CA GLN A 216 -10.96 -23.13 6.40
C GLN A 216 -11.95 -21.99 6.65
N ARG A 217 -11.48 -20.74 6.59
CA ARG A 217 -12.32 -19.52 6.63
C ARG A 217 -12.98 -19.21 5.28
N GLY A 218 -12.89 -20.13 4.31
CA GLY A 218 -13.54 -20.06 3.00
C GLY A 218 -12.93 -19.03 2.05
N PHE A 219 -11.64 -18.69 2.20
CA PHE A 219 -10.94 -17.89 1.19
C PHE A 219 -10.70 -18.73 -0.06
N GLU A 220 -10.76 -18.09 -1.23
CA GLU A 220 -10.27 -18.68 -2.46
C GLU A 220 -8.74 -18.76 -2.39
N VAL A 221 -8.22 -19.98 -2.43
CA VAL A 221 -6.79 -20.26 -2.40
C VAL A 221 -6.38 -20.83 -3.75
N ILE A 222 -5.50 -20.11 -4.44
CA ILE A 222 -5.10 -20.34 -5.82
C ILE A 222 -3.73 -21.02 -5.85
N ASP A 223 -3.68 -22.16 -6.55
CA ASP A 223 -2.45 -22.76 -7.07
C ASP A 223 -2.00 -21.96 -8.32
N GLY A 224 -0.74 -21.55 -8.40
CA GLY A 224 -0.16 -20.62 -9.37
C GLY A 224 0.69 -21.25 -10.48
#